data_AF-A0A4R3YB21-F1
#
_entry.id   AF-A0A4R3YB21-F1
#
_cell.length_a   1.000
_cell.length_b   1.000
_cell.length_c   1.000
_cell.angle_alpha   90.00
_cell.angle_beta   90.00
_cell.angle_gamma   90.00
#
_symmetry.space_group_name_H-M   'P 1'
#
loop_
_entity.id
_entity.type
_entity.pdbx_description
1 polymer ?
#
loop_
_entity_poly.entity_id
_entity_poly.type
_entity_poly.pdbx_seq_one_letter_code
_entity_poly.pdbx_strand_id
1 'polypeptide(L)'
;MIDKTLQQHPQIDPARIYLVGLSRGAEGALYLLLDRPHFFAAALLMGGREAYSVEWIDGNASQENLASLANMPIWFFHSKEDKVSPVAGSRINYQILSQQLKNPAVRYTEFSFEQAGDNGIVNNNPHNTWDAVFNSPAAQRWLLQQTRTLNQTKE
;
A
#
# COMPACT_ATOMS: atom_id res chain seq x y z
N MET A 1 -4.50 -14.26 12.87
CA MET A 1 -5.48 -13.30 13.44
C MET A 1 -6.60 -13.03 12.44
N ILE A 2 -6.31 -12.55 11.22
CA ILE A 2 -7.35 -12.22 10.22
C ILE A 2 -8.22 -13.43 9.86
N ASP A 3 -7.63 -14.61 9.66
CA ASP A 3 -8.40 -15.83 9.34
C ASP A 3 -9.41 -16.19 10.43
N LYS A 4 -9.01 -16.05 11.71
CA LYS A 4 -9.90 -16.24 12.85
C LYS A 4 -11.02 -15.21 12.86
N THR A 5 -10.73 -13.95 12.54
CA THR A 5 -11.76 -12.90 12.40
C THR A 5 -12.77 -13.26 11.33
N LEU A 6 -12.33 -13.71 10.15
CA LEU A 6 -13.24 -14.11 9.06
C LEU A 6 -14.11 -15.31 9.46
N GLN A 7 -13.54 -16.29 10.17
CA GLN A 7 -14.30 -17.44 10.69
C GLN A 7 -15.35 -17.02 11.72
N GLN A 8 -15.05 -16.04 12.56
CA GLN A 8 -15.95 -15.57 13.63
C GLN A 8 -17.01 -14.57 13.14
N HIS A 9 -16.82 -13.99 11.95
CA HIS A 9 -17.68 -12.94 11.40
C HIS A 9 -18.05 -13.26 9.93
N PRO A 10 -18.96 -14.22 9.68
CA PRO A 10 -19.32 -14.66 8.33
C PRO A 10 -20.00 -13.58 7.46
N GLN A 11 -20.40 -12.45 8.05
CA GLN A 11 -20.91 -11.29 7.33
C GLN A 11 -19.82 -10.45 6.65
N ILE A 12 -18.54 -10.68 6.97
CA ILE A 12 -17.44 -10.02 6.30
C ILE A 12 -17.31 -10.62 4.90
N ASP A 13 -17.34 -9.76 3.88
CA ASP A 13 -17.14 -10.18 2.50
C ASP A 13 -15.67 -10.55 2.24
N PRO A 14 -15.34 -11.84 2.00
CA PRO A 14 -13.96 -12.26 1.80
C PRO A 14 -13.37 -11.78 0.47
N ALA A 15 -14.19 -11.27 -0.46
CA ALA A 15 -13.72 -10.66 -1.71
C ALA A 15 -13.28 -9.20 -1.53
N ARG A 16 -13.57 -8.57 -0.38
CA ARG A 16 -13.32 -7.15 -0.11
C ARG A 16 -12.58 -6.93 1.21
N ILE A 17 -11.45 -7.60 1.36
CA ILE A 17 -10.52 -7.39 2.48
C ILE A 17 -9.42 -6.45 2.01
N TYR A 18 -9.32 -5.28 2.64
CA TYR A 18 -8.37 -4.24 2.26
C TYR A 18 -7.22 -4.15 3.25
N LEU A 19 -6.05 -3.74 2.75
CA LEU A 19 -4.88 -3.50 3.59
C LEU A 19 -4.50 -2.03 3.57
N VAL A 20 -4.36 -1.42 4.74
CA VAL A 20 -3.97 -0.02 4.87
C VAL A 20 -2.82 0.06 5.84
N GLY A 21 -1.72 0.68 5.42
CA GLY A 21 -0.48 0.75 6.20
C GLY A 21 0.17 2.11 6.09
N LEU A 22 0.70 2.60 7.20
CA LEU A 22 1.45 3.86 7.30
C LEU A 22 2.86 3.59 7.88
N SER A 23 3.89 4.27 7.38
CA SER A 23 5.28 4.12 7.83
C SER A 23 5.72 2.65 7.82
N ARG A 24 6.28 2.13 8.91
CA ARG A 24 6.54 0.68 9.10
C ARG A 24 5.33 -0.21 8.87
N GLY A 25 4.12 0.30 9.12
CA GLY A 25 2.88 -0.40 8.79
C GLY A 25 2.65 -0.53 7.28
N ALA A 26 3.15 0.39 6.46
CA ALA A 26 3.13 0.28 5.00
C ALA A 26 4.12 -0.79 4.51
N GLU A 27 5.31 -0.88 5.13
CA GLU A 27 6.28 -1.95 4.88
C GLU A 27 5.72 -3.32 5.26
N GLY A 28 5.15 -3.43 6.46
CA GLY A 28 4.48 -4.66 6.92
C GLY A 28 3.27 -5.04 6.07
N ALA A 29 2.52 -4.05 5.58
CA ALA A 29 1.44 -4.29 4.65
C ALA A 29 1.96 -4.83 3.31
N LEU A 30 3.03 -4.26 2.76
CA LEU A 30 3.66 -4.77 1.55
C LEU A 30 4.20 -6.20 1.73
N TYR A 31 4.79 -6.50 2.89
CA TYR A 31 5.19 -7.86 3.26
C TYR A 31 4.00 -8.83 3.29
N LEU A 32 2.88 -8.45 3.90
CA LEU A 32 1.66 -9.28 3.93
C LEU A 32 1.05 -9.48 2.54
N LEU A 33 1.13 -8.49 1.66
CA LEU A 33 0.74 -8.65 0.26
C LEU A 33 1.61 -9.71 -0.43
N LEU A 34 2.91 -9.72 -0.18
CA LEU A 34 3.84 -10.69 -0.78
C LEU A 34 3.65 -12.10 -0.20
N ASP A 35 3.40 -12.21 1.09
CA ASP A 35 3.13 -13.48 1.79
C ASP A 35 1.77 -14.07 1.40
N ARG A 36 0.77 -13.20 1.14
CA ARG A 36 -0.62 -13.61 0.83
C ARG A 36 -1.17 -12.86 -0.40
N PRO A 37 -0.58 -13.05 -1.60
CA PRO A 37 -0.84 -12.20 -2.79
C PRO A 37 -2.25 -12.28 -3.35
N HIS A 38 -3.04 -13.26 -2.93
CA HIS A 38 -4.42 -13.43 -3.35
C HIS A 38 -5.43 -13.15 -2.25
N PHE A 39 -5.01 -12.73 -1.04
CA PHE A 39 -5.91 -12.61 0.11
C PHE A 39 -6.63 -11.25 0.16
N PHE A 40 -5.96 -10.18 -0.25
CA PHE A 40 -6.47 -8.82 -0.19
C PHE A 40 -7.02 -8.37 -1.54
N ALA A 41 -8.00 -7.47 -1.52
CA ALA A 41 -8.59 -6.88 -2.72
C ALA A 41 -7.82 -5.65 -3.21
N ALA A 42 -7.27 -4.85 -2.30
CA ALA A 42 -6.46 -3.69 -2.60
C ALA A 42 -5.68 -3.19 -1.38
N ALA A 43 -4.70 -2.30 -1.61
CA ALA A 43 -3.95 -1.66 -0.55
C ALA A 43 -3.73 -0.14 -0.71
N LEU A 44 -3.73 0.58 0.41
CA LEU A 44 -3.21 1.96 0.52
C LEU A 44 -1.94 1.94 1.38
N LEU A 45 -0.82 2.35 0.81
CA LEU A 45 0.50 2.30 1.46
C LEU A 45 1.08 3.70 1.55
N MET A 46 1.29 4.20 2.77
CA MET A 46 1.66 5.60 3.05
C MET A 46 3.02 5.69 3.73
N GLY A 47 3.96 6.44 3.17
CA GLY A 47 5.22 6.77 3.84
C GLY A 47 6.11 5.56 4.16
N GLY A 48 6.01 4.46 3.40
CA GLY A 48 6.81 3.24 3.60
C GLY A 48 7.98 3.11 2.63
N ARG A 49 8.94 2.27 3.02
CA ARG A 49 10.13 1.93 2.23
C ARG A 49 9.91 0.84 1.19
N GLU A 50 10.94 0.54 0.42
CA GLU A 50 10.99 -0.52 -0.58
C GLU A 50 10.73 -1.92 0.01
N ALA A 51 10.26 -2.86 -0.83
CA ALA A 51 10.03 -4.23 -0.39
C ALA A 51 11.29 -4.84 0.24
N TYR A 52 11.06 -5.62 1.31
CA TYR A 52 12.11 -6.26 2.13
C TYR A 52 13.04 -5.31 2.88
N SER A 53 12.68 -4.04 3.07
CA SER A 53 13.33 -3.21 4.10
C SER A 53 13.10 -3.83 5.48
N VAL A 54 14.15 -3.85 6.31
CA VAL A 54 14.11 -4.38 7.68
C VAL A 54 14.77 -3.38 8.61
N GLU A 55 13.99 -2.79 9.51
CA GLU A 55 14.49 -1.80 10.47
C GLU A 55 15.23 -0.64 9.75
N TRP A 56 16.55 -0.56 9.94
CA TRP A 56 17.44 0.44 9.33
C TRP A 56 18.09 -0.04 8.02
N ILE A 57 17.83 -1.27 7.58
CA ILE A 57 18.44 -1.87 6.39
C ILE A 57 17.55 -1.60 5.17
N ASP A 58 18.17 -1.05 4.12
CA ASP A 58 17.55 -0.86 2.81
C ASP A 58 17.06 -2.20 2.24
N GLY A 59 15.88 -2.18 1.62
CA GLY A 59 15.28 -3.37 1.03
C GLY A 59 15.88 -3.69 -0.33
N ASN A 60 15.51 -4.85 -0.87
CA ASN A 60 16.03 -5.38 -2.13
C ASN A 60 14.89 -5.64 -3.14
N ALA A 61 13.93 -4.71 -3.21
CA ALA A 61 12.84 -4.80 -4.17
C ALA A 61 13.35 -5.06 -5.59
N SER A 62 12.82 -6.10 -6.22
CA SER A 62 13.18 -6.54 -7.56
C SER A 62 11.92 -6.95 -8.33
N GLN A 63 12.01 -7.04 -9.66
CA GLN A 63 10.93 -7.56 -10.49
C GLN A 63 10.49 -8.96 -10.05
N GLU A 64 11.45 -9.83 -9.75
CA GLU A 64 11.21 -11.21 -9.33
C GLU A 64 10.45 -11.25 -8.01
N ASN A 65 10.92 -10.50 -7.01
CA ASN A 65 10.34 -10.57 -5.68
C ASN A 65 8.97 -9.88 -5.60
N LEU A 66 8.65 -8.95 -6.51
CA LEU A 66 7.35 -8.28 -6.60
C LEU A 66 6.39 -8.93 -7.61
N ALA A 67 6.81 -9.98 -8.32
CA ALA A 67 6.06 -10.57 -9.42
C ALA A 67 4.64 -11.03 -9.02
N SER A 68 4.45 -11.51 -7.79
CA SER A 68 3.14 -11.93 -7.28
C SER A 68 2.12 -10.79 -7.17
N LEU A 69 2.59 -9.54 -7.17
CA LEU A 69 1.77 -8.33 -7.09
C LEU A 69 1.52 -7.69 -8.47
N ALA A 70 1.86 -8.35 -9.57
CA ALA A 70 1.74 -7.80 -10.93
C ALA A 70 0.31 -7.36 -11.32
N ASN A 71 -0.73 -7.86 -10.64
CA ASN A 71 -2.12 -7.46 -10.87
C ASN A 71 -2.81 -6.91 -9.62
N MET A 72 -2.07 -6.72 -8.52
CA MET A 72 -2.65 -6.29 -7.25
C MET A 72 -2.93 -4.78 -7.29
N PRO A 73 -4.16 -4.31 -7.00
CA PRO A 73 -4.42 -2.88 -6.86
C PRO A 73 -3.71 -2.32 -5.61
N ILE A 74 -2.72 -1.45 -5.82
CA ILE A 74 -1.95 -0.81 -4.76
C ILE A 74 -1.84 0.68 -5.06
N TRP A 75 -2.13 1.54 -4.08
CA TRP A 75 -1.90 2.97 -4.18
C TRP A 75 -0.87 3.41 -3.15
N PHE A 76 0.28 3.84 -3.64
CA PHE A 76 1.37 4.40 -2.83
C PHE A 76 1.20 5.92 -2.65
N PHE A 77 1.48 6.39 -1.44
CA PHE A 77 1.42 7.81 -1.05
C PHE A 77 2.69 8.19 -0.30
N HIS A 78 3.35 9.28 -0.69
CA HIS A 78 4.61 9.66 -0.05
C HIS A 78 4.93 11.15 -0.22
N SER A 79 5.54 11.79 0.78
CA SER A 79 6.06 13.16 0.64
C SER A 79 7.52 13.12 0.19
N LYS A 80 7.91 13.97 -0.76
CA LYS A 80 9.31 14.06 -1.20
C LYS A 80 10.24 14.65 -0.13
N GLU A 81 9.69 15.37 0.85
CA GLU A 81 10.42 15.92 2.01
C GLU A 81 10.55 14.95 3.18
N ASP A 82 9.96 13.75 3.11
CA ASP A 82 10.06 12.75 4.16
C ASP A 82 11.53 12.38 4.44
N LYS A 83 11.97 12.61 5.68
CA LYS A 83 13.32 12.28 6.19
C LYS A 83 13.33 11.09 7.13
N VAL A 84 12.16 10.57 7.50
CA VAL A 84 12.01 9.40 8.39
C VAL A 84 12.05 8.13 7.54
N SER A 85 11.24 8.09 6.49
CA SER A 85 11.28 7.06 5.45
C SER A 85 11.55 7.76 4.12
N PRO A 86 12.74 7.64 3.53
CA PRO A 86 13.01 8.31 2.26
C PRO A 86 12.03 7.90 1.15
N VAL A 87 11.49 8.89 0.43
CA VAL A 87 10.55 8.72 -0.70
C VAL A 87 11.01 7.72 -1.77
N ALA A 88 12.32 7.51 -1.87
CA ALA A 88 12.92 6.54 -2.78
C ALA A 88 12.28 5.15 -2.67
N GLY A 89 11.94 4.69 -1.47
CA GLY A 89 11.39 3.34 -1.30
C GLY A 89 10.05 3.13 -2.00
N SER A 90 9.12 4.08 -1.85
CA SER A 90 7.85 4.03 -2.58
C SER A 90 8.03 4.20 -4.09
N ARG A 91 8.98 5.04 -4.54
CA ARG A 91 9.31 5.19 -5.97
C ARG A 91 9.84 3.89 -6.57
N ILE A 92 10.74 3.18 -5.88
CA ILE A 92 11.30 1.90 -6.34
C ILE A 92 10.18 0.86 -6.52
N ASN A 93 9.35 0.66 -5.49
CA ASN A 93 8.23 -0.28 -5.55
C ASN A 93 7.29 0.06 -6.71
N TYR A 94 6.90 1.33 -6.83
CA TYR A 94 6.00 1.80 -7.88
C TYR A 94 6.60 1.62 -9.28
N GLN A 95 7.89 1.94 -9.47
CA GLN A 95 8.57 1.79 -10.76
C GLN A 95 8.62 0.32 -11.19
N ILE A 96 8.97 -0.60 -10.28
CA ILE A 96 8.98 -2.04 -10.59
C ILE A 96 7.58 -2.50 -10.97
N LEU A 97 6.56 -2.19 -10.16
CA LEU A 97 5.18 -2.61 -10.41
C LEU A 97 4.62 -2.03 -11.71
N SER A 98 4.78 -0.73 -11.93
CA SER A 98 4.18 -0.03 -13.08
C SER A 98 4.94 -0.25 -14.38
N GLN A 99 6.27 -0.28 -14.36
CA GLN A 99 7.10 -0.27 -15.58
C GLN A 99 7.61 -1.66 -15.95
N GLN A 100 8.06 -2.44 -14.96
CA GLN A 100 8.66 -3.76 -15.21
C GLN A 100 7.59 -4.86 -15.23
N LEU A 101 6.67 -4.83 -14.26
CA LEU A 101 5.56 -5.79 -14.17
C LEU A 101 4.29 -5.33 -14.90
N LYS A 102 4.26 -4.07 -15.37
CA LYS A 102 3.14 -3.51 -16.13
C LYS A 102 1.79 -3.63 -15.42
N ASN A 103 1.78 -3.53 -14.10
CA ASN A 103 0.57 -3.60 -13.28
C ASN A 103 -0.37 -2.45 -13.68
N PRO A 104 -1.56 -2.72 -14.23
CA PRO A 104 -2.47 -1.68 -14.71
C PRO A 104 -3.24 -1.00 -13.57
N ALA A 105 -3.22 -1.56 -12.36
CA ALA A 105 -3.99 -1.11 -11.21
C ALA A 105 -3.15 -0.39 -10.14
N VAL A 106 -1.82 -0.33 -10.30
CA VAL A 106 -0.94 0.37 -9.35
C VAL A 106 -1.04 1.89 -9.55
N ARG A 107 -1.07 2.64 -8.45
CA ARG A 107 -1.13 4.11 -8.42
C ARG A 107 -0.05 4.68 -7.51
N TYR A 108 0.35 5.92 -7.79
CA TYR A 108 1.28 6.67 -6.96
C TYR A 108 0.84 8.12 -6.83
N THR A 109 0.94 8.65 -5.62
CA THR A 109 0.75 10.07 -5.32
C THR A 109 1.92 10.56 -4.50
N GLU A 110 2.64 11.54 -5.03
CA GLU A 110 3.74 12.20 -4.36
C GLU A 110 3.31 13.60 -3.88
N PHE A 111 3.56 13.90 -2.61
CA PHE A 111 3.27 15.18 -1.98
C PHE A 111 4.54 16.04 -1.93
N SER A 112 4.34 17.35 -1.99
CA SER A 112 5.35 18.38 -1.67
C SER A 112 4.91 19.09 -0.41
N PHE A 113 5.69 19.03 0.65
CA PHE A 113 5.43 19.67 1.93
C PHE A 113 6.34 20.88 2.13
N GLU A 114 5.74 22.07 2.15
CA GLU A 114 6.39 23.33 2.51
C GLU A 114 5.96 23.75 3.92
N GLN A 115 4.67 23.59 4.26
CA GLN A 115 4.12 23.90 5.57
C GLN A 115 2.84 23.09 5.85
N ALA A 116 2.49 22.95 7.13
CA ALA A 116 1.26 22.27 7.52
C ALA A 116 0.01 22.87 6.82
N GLY A 117 -0.79 22.00 6.21
CA GLY A 117 -2.06 22.32 5.54
C GLY A 117 -1.98 22.64 4.05
N ASP A 118 -0.78 22.78 3.46
CA ASP A 118 -0.59 23.11 2.04
C ASP A 118 -1.10 22.03 1.06
N ASN A 119 -1.04 20.77 1.49
CA ASN A 119 -1.31 19.60 0.68
C ASN A 119 -2.20 18.56 1.41
N GLY A 120 -2.82 18.97 2.52
CA GLY A 120 -3.63 18.12 3.39
C GLY A 120 -2.86 17.42 4.51
N ILE A 121 -1.54 17.52 4.57
CA ILE A 121 -0.74 17.11 5.74
C ILE A 121 -0.88 18.19 6.81
N VAL A 122 -1.63 17.92 7.87
CA VAL A 122 -2.00 18.94 8.86
C VAL A 122 -1.01 19.08 10.00
N ASN A 123 -0.12 18.10 10.17
CA ASN A 123 0.98 18.16 11.12
C ASN A 123 2.22 18.77 10.46
N ASN A 124 3.06 19.48 11.22
CA ASN A 124 4.34 20.01 10.72
C ASN A 124 5.40 18.90 10.58
N ASN A 125 5.07 17.85 9.84
CA ASN A 125 5.90 16.67 9.63
C ASN A 125 5.60 16.08 8.24
N PRO A 126 6.53 16.18 7.27
CA PRO A 126 6.36 15.61 5.93
C PRO A 126 6.09 14.10 5.92
N HIS A 127 6.50 13.37 6.97
CA HIS A 127 6.23 11.94 7.09
C HIS A 127 4.72 11.61 7.18
N ASN A 128 3.91 12.55 7.69
CA ASN A 128 2.50 12.35 8.02
C ASN A 128 1.55 12.41 6.80
N THR A 129 1.94 11.83 5.68
CA THR A 129 1.11 11.74 4.45
C THR A 129 -0.27 11.12 4.67
N TRP A 130 -0.42 10.27 5.70
CA TRP A 130 -1.70 9.65 6.06
C TRP A 130 -2.77 10.65 6.47
N ASP A 131 -2.40 11.85 6.93
CA ASP A 131 -3.35 12.93 7.22
C ASP A 131 -4.15 13.29 5.96
N ALA A 132 -3.47 13.47 4.83
CA ALA A 132 -4.11 13.78 3.55
C ALA A 132 -4.92 12.58 3.02
N VAL A 133 -4.40 11.36 3.18
CA VAL A 133 -5.03 10.15 2.62
C VAL A 133 -6.32 9.79 3.37
N PHE A 134 -6.31 9.78 4.70
CA PHE A 134 -7.51 9.47 5.48
C PHE A 134 -8.61 10.54 5.34
N ASN A 135 -8.24 11.77 4.99
CA ASN A 135 -9.19 12.84 4.68
C ASN A 135 -9.54 12.95 3.19
N SER A 136 -9.16 11.98 2.35
CA SER A 136 -9.39 12.00 0.90
C SER A 136 -10.53 11.06 0.46
N PRO A 137 -11.75 11.57 0.21
CA PRO A 137 -12.86 10.76 -0.32
C PRO A 137 -12.50 10.00 -1.60
N ALA A 138 -11.56 10.51 -2.40
CA ALA A 138 -11.08 9.82 -3.59
C ALA A 138 -10.29 8.54 -3.25
N ALA A 139 -9.44 8.58 -2.22
CA ALA A 139 -8.71 7.40 -1.76
C ALA A 139 -9.67 6.34 -1.20
N GLN A 140 -10.64 6.74 -0.36
CA GLN A 140 -11.64 5.81 0.17
C GLN A 140 -12.51 5.22 -0.95
N ARG A 141 -13.01 6.04 -1.88
CA ARG A 141 -13.83 5.54 -3.00
C ARG A 141 -13.05 4.60 -3.90
N TRP A 142 -11.81 4.92 -4.23
CA TRP A 142 -10.98 4.02 -5.03
C TRP A 142 -10.78 2.67 -4.34
N LEU A 143 -10.49 2.67 -3.03
CA LEU A 143 -10.27 1.44 -2.27
C LEU A 143 -11.54 0.56 -2.26
N LEU A 144 -12.70 1.15 -1.97
CA LEU A 144 -13.97 0.43 -1.86
C LEU A 144 -14.52 -0.08 -3.21
N GLN A 145 -14.01 0.43 -4.34
CA GLN A 145 -14.31 -0.08 -5.67
C GLN A 145 -13.58 -1.38 -6.00
N GLN A 146 -12.52 -1.73 -5.25
CA GLN A 146 -11.73 -2.92 -5.53
C GLN A 146 -12.40 -4.16 -4.94
N THR A 147 -12.37 -5.24 -5.70
CA THR A 147 -12.84 -6.58 -5.31
C THR A 147 -11.87 -7.61 -5.89
N ARG A 148 -11.54 -8.66 -5.14
CA ARG A 148 -10.76 -9.77 -5.69
C ARG A 148 -11.69 -10.84 -6.25
N THR A 149 -11.27 -11.48 -7.34
CA THR A 149 -11.92 -12.70 -7.82
C THR A 149 -11.64 -13.83 -6.85
N LEU A 150 -12.69 -14.38 -6.23
CA LEU A 150 -12.57 -15.62 -5.47
C LEU A 150 -12.58 -16.78 -6.47
N ASN A 151 -11.44 -17.45 -6.61
CA ASN A 151 -11.45 -18.76 -7.28
C ASN A 151 -12.27 -19.70 -6.38
N GLN A 152 -13.40 -20.18 -6.89
CA GLN A 152 -14.12 -21.27 -6.22
C GLN A 152 -13.16 -22.44 -6.12
N THR A 153 -12.80 -22.83 -4.90
CA THR A 153 -12.22 -24.15 -4.67
C THR A 153 -13.18 -25.16 -5.26
N LYS A 154 -12.77 -25.82 -6.35
CA LYS A 154 -13.38 -27.09 -6.73
C LYS A 154 -13.15 -28.03 -5.55
N GLU A 155 -14.22 -28.35 -4.84
CA GLU A 155 -14.28 -29.53 -3.97
C GLU A 155 -14.01 -30.80 -4.79
#